data_AF-A0A661D5L4-F1
#
_entry.id   AF-A0A661D5L4-F1
#
_cell.length_a   1.000
_cell.length_b   1.000
_cell.length_c   1.000
_cell.angle_alpha   90.00
_cell.angle_beta   90.00
_cell.angle_gamma   90.00
#
_symmetry.space_group_name_H-M   'P 1'
#
loop_
_entity.id
_entity.type
_entity.pdbx_description
1 polymer ?
#
loop_
_entity_poly.entity_id
_entity_poly.type
_entity_poly.pdbx_seq_one_letter_code
_entity_poly.pdbx_strand_id
1 'polypeptide(L)'
;MNSLDKQIEKRPKNLNLLSVKFPMSAVMSVGHRAAGILLFLLLPYLLYLLQLSLNNETDFLLVKEQLQSPMAKFFSLIIIWSLVHHFLAGIRYFLLDIDVGIEKHLAQKTAVFVMAGSFMIVILFALFFFQ
;
A
#
# COMPACT_ATOMS: atom_id res chain seq x y z
N MET A 1 14.32 32.52 31.62
CA MET A 1 13.09 31.97 31.02
C MET A 1 12.35 31.22 32.11
N ASN A 2 11.19 31.70 32.55
CA ASN A 2 10.52 31.19 33.76
C ASN A 2 9.68 29.95 33.41
N SER A 3 9.48 29.03 34.35
CA SER A 3 8.65 27.82 34.16
C SER A 3 7.21 28.13 33.78
N LEU A 4 6.75 29.35 34.13
CA LEU A 4 5.45 29.92 33.77
C LEU A 4 5.33 30.24 32.27
N ASP A 5 6.41 30.67 31.60
CA ASP A 5 6.40 30.96 30.15
C ASP A 5 6.21 29.67 29.33
N LYS A 6 6.74 28.55 29.84
CA LYS A 6 6.66 27.23 29.19
C LYS A 6 5.24 26.65 29.17
N GLN A 7 4.36 27.10 30.07
CA GLN A 7 2.95 26.67 30.12
C GLN A 7 2.04 27.50 29.20
N ILE A 8 2.35 28.78 28.97
CA ILE A 8 1.57 29.68 28.12
C ILE A 8 1.68 29.31 26.62
N GLU A 9 2.76 28.65 26.22
CA GLU A 9 2.97 28.25 24.82
C GLU A 9 2.24 26.97 24.37
N LYS A 10 1.76 26.12 25.28
CA LYS A 10 1.12 24.84 24.90
C LYS A 10 -0.39 24.98 24.74
N ARG A 11 -0.81 25.68 23.68
CA ARG A 11 -2.21 25.70 23.24
C ARG A 11 -2.69 24.27 22.95
N PRO A 12 -3.90 23.87 23.38
CA PRO A 12 -4.43 22.55 23.11
C PRO A 12 -4.63 22.35 21.59
N LYS A 13 -4.19 21.20 21.06
CA LYS A 13 -4.35 20.82 19.66
C LYS A 13 -5.32 19.63 19.58
N ASN A 14 -6.35 19.73 18.76
CA ASN A 14 -7.22 18.59 18.49
C ASN A 14 -6.55 17.65 17.47
N LEU A 15 -5.87 16.62 17.96
CA LEU A 15 -5.26 15.55 17.15
C LEU A 15 -6.05 14.23 17.21
N ASN A 16 -7.31 14.29 17.68
CA ASN A 16 -8.16 13.12 17.70
C ASN A 16 -8.62 12.77 16.28
N LEU A 17 -7.89 11.87 15.60
CA LEU A 17 -8.18 11.45 14.24
C LEU A 17 -9.57 10.81 14.11
N LEU A 18 -10.08 10.18 15.18
CA LEU A 18 -11.41 9.57 15.18
C LEU A 18 -12.54 10.62 15.16
N SER A 19 -12.24 11.88 15.48
CA SER A 19 -13.22 12.98 15.42
C SER A 19 -13.38 13.59 14.02
N VAL A 20 -12.49 13.26 13.08
CA VAL A 20 -12.45 13.85 11.73
C VAL A 20 -13.01 12.88 10.69
N LYS A 21 -13.87 13.39 9.80
CA LYS A 21 -14.36 12.63 8.64
C LYS A 21 -13.36 12.77 7.48
N PHE A 22 -12.69 11.67 7.15
CA PHE A 22 -11.71 11.66 6.06
C PHE A 22 -12.38 11.42 4.69
N PRO A 23 -12.06 12.22 3.67
CA PRO A 23 -12.47 11.92 2.30
C PRO A 23 -11.73 10.69 1.77
N MET A 24 -12.29 10.01 0.76
CA MET A 24 -11.67 8.82 0.16
C MET A 24 -10.27 9.11 -0.40
N SER A 25 -10.04 10.31 -0.93
CA SER A 25 -8.71 10.73 -1.38
C SER A 25 -7.65 10.72 -0.26
N ALA A 26 -8.04 11.03 0.99
CA ALA A 26 -7.13 11.04 2.13
C ALA A 26 -6.81 9.61 2.59
N VAL A 27 -7.83 8.75 2.67
CA VAL A 27 -7.66 7.33 3.01
C VAL A 27 -6.75 6.64 1.99
N MET A 28 -7.01 6.88 0.69
CA MET A 28 -6.18 6.34 -0.39
C MET A 28 -4.73 6.81 -0.27
N SER A 29 -4.50 8.07 0.10
CA SER A 29 -3.15 8.61 0.30
C SER A 29 -2.37 7.92 1.43
N VAL A 30 -3.02 7.66 2.56
CA VAL A 30 -2.42 6.88 3.64
C VAL A 30 -2.14 5.46 3.16
N GLY A 31 -3.08 4.85 2.42
CA GLY A 31 -2.90 3.53 1.82
C GLY A 31 -1.69 3.45 0.88
N HIS A 32 -1.50 4.45 0.01
CA HIS A 32 -0.36 4.51 -0.91
C HIS A 32 0.98 4.57 -0.18
N ARG A 33 1.06 5.38 0.90
CA ARG A 33 2.25 5.46 1.75
C ARG A 33 2.52 4.14 2.47
N ALA A 34 1.49 3.55 3.09
CA ALA A 34 1.62 2.28 3.77
C ALA A 34 2.06 1.15 2.82
N ALA A 35 1.47 1.08 1.63
CA ALA A 35 1.85 0.11 0.60
C ALA A 35 3.31 0.31 0.15
N GLY A 36 3.77 1.56 -0.02
CA GLY A 36 5.17 1.85 -0.36
C GLY A 36 6.15 1.40 0.74
N ILE A 37 5.81 1.64 2.01
CA ILE A 37 6.60 1.18 3.16
C ILE A 37 6.65 -0.36 3.19
N LEU A 38 5.51 -1.03 3.01
CA LEU A 38 5.44 -2.49 2.98
C LEU A 38 6.32 -3.06 1.87
N LEU A 39 6.23 -2.52 0.65
CA LEU A 39 7.07 -2.95 -0.47
C LEU A 39 8.55 -2.74 -0.19
N PHE A 40 8.93 -1.59 0.35
CA PHE A 40 10.33 -1.30 0.69
C PHE A 40 10.88 -2.29 1.73
N LEU A 41 10.12 -2.57 2.79
CA LEU A 41 10.53 -3.52 3.82
C LEU A 41 10.59 -4.98 3.31
N LEU A 42 9.72 -5.34 2.37
CA LEU A 42 9.66 -6.68 1.79
C LEU A 42 10.62 -6.89 0.60
N LEU A 43 11.19 -5.81 0.06
CA LEU A 43 12.08 -5.88 -1.10
C LEU A 43 13.28 -6.83 -0.90
N PRO A 44 14.01 -6.83 0.23
CA PRO A 44 15.12 -7.77 0.43
C PRO A 44 14.66 -9.23 0.41
N TYR A 45 13.50 -9.51 1.01
CA TYR A 45 12.92 -10.85 1.02
C TYR A 45 12.48 -11.29 -0.39
N LEU A 46 11.88 -10.40 -1.18
CA LEU A 46 11.52 -10.67 -2.57
C LEU A 46 12.76 -10.95 -3.44
N LEU A 47 13.83 -10.19 -3.25
CA LEU A 47 15.10 -10.41 -3.95
C LEU A 47 15.75 -11.73 -3.55
N TYR A 48 15.66 -12.11 -2.28
CA TYR A 48 16.12 -13.42 -1.80
C TYR A 48 15.35 -14.58 -2.45
N LEU A 49 14.01 -14.51 -2.48
CA LEU A 49 13.19 -15.52 -3.16
C LEU A 49 13.48 -15.57 -4.67
N LEU A 50 13.66 -14.40 -5.30
CA LEU A 50 14.04 -14.31 -6.70
C LEU A 50 15.40 -14.99 -6.96
N GLN A 51 16.39 -14.72 -6.12
CA GLN A 51 17.70 -15.36 -6.22
C GLN A 51 17.61 -16.88 -6.11
N LEU A 52 16.90 -17.41 -5.11
CA LEU A 52 16.68 -18.85 -4.96
C LEU A 52 15.98 -19.45 -6.18
N SER A 53 14.95 -18.76 -6.70
CA SER A 53 14.19 -19.24 -7.86
C SER A 53 15.03 -19.38 -9.14
N LEU A 54 16.17 -18.69 -9.22
CA LEU A 54 17.07 -18.69 -10.38
C LEU A 54 18.35 -19.50 -10.15
N ASN A 55 18.59 -20.00 -8.94
CA ASN A 55 19.87 -20.61 -8.58
C ASN A 55 20.04 -22.02 -9.18
N ASN A 56 19.10 -22.92 -8.92
CA ASN A 56 19.06 -24.28 -9.45
C ASN A 56 17.65 -24.87 -9.30
N GLU A 57 17.44 -26.05 -9.87
CA GLU A 57 16.13 -26.73 -9.86
C GLU A 57 15.63 -27.04 -8.44
N THR A 58 16.52 -27.48 -7.54
CA THR A 58 16.16 -27.81 -6.16
C THR A 58 15.68 -26.58 -5.40
N ASP A 59 16.38 -25.45 -5.51
CA ASP A 59 16.00 -24.19 -4.87
C ASP A 59 14.69 -23.63 -5.45
N PHE A 60 14.49 -23.77 -6.77
CA PHE A 60 13.22 -23.39 -7.40
C PHE A 60 12.04 -24.22 -6.85
N LEU A 61 12.21 -25.53 -6.69
CA LEU A 61 11.19 -26.40 -6.10
C LEU A 61 10.89 -26.03 -4.64
N LEU A 62 11.92 -25.65 -3.87
CA LEU A 62 11.75 -25.18 -2.50
C LEU A 62 10.93 -23.87 -2.44
N VAL A 63 11.21 -22.90 -3.31
CA VAL A 63 10.41 -21.66 -3.39
C VAL A 63 8.97 -21.98 -3.80
N LYS A 64 8.79 -22.89 -4.77
CA LYS A 64 7.46 -23.31 -5.22
C LYS A 64 6.67 -23.96 -4.09
N GLU A 65 7.27 -24.86 -3.32
CA GLU A 65 6.65 -25.49 -2.16
C GLU A 65 6.30 -24.47 -1.07
N GLN A 66 7.23 -23.55 -0.77
CA GLN A 66 6.99 -22.51 0.21
C GLN A 66 5.77 -21.66 -0.15
N LEU A 67 5.63 -21.28 -1.43
CA LEU A 67 4.49 -20.51 -1.95
C LEU A 67 3.16 -21.30 -1.93
N GLN A 68 3.17 -22.62 -1.81
CA GLN A 68 1.94 -23.41 -1.66
C GLN A 68 1.40 -23.38 -0.22
N SER A 69 2.23 -23.03 0.78
CA SER A 69 1.76 -22.96 2.16
C SER A 69 0.67 -21.88 2.33
N PRO A 70 -0.40 -22.13 3.12
CA PRO A 70 -1.48 -21.16 3.31
C PRO A 70 -0.98 -19.79 3.80
N MET A 71 0.04 -19.80 4.66
CA MET A 71 0.66 -18.57 5.18
C MET A 71 1.37 -17.79 4.07
N ALA A 72 2.18 -18.45 3.24
CA ALA A 72 2.85 -17.78 2.12
C ALA A 72 1.84 -17.27 1.09
N LYS A 73 0.74 -18.00 0.86
CA LYS A 73 -0.33 -17.51 -0.04
C LYS A 73 -0.97 -16.23 0.49
N PHE A 74 -1.26 -16.16 1.79
CA PHE A 74 -1.79 -14.95 2.42
C PHE A 74 -0.80 -13.77 2.32
N PHE A 75 0.48 -13.97 2.62
CA PHE A 75 1.49 -12.92 2.47
C PHE A 75 1.67 -12.47 1.01
N SER A 76 1.56 -13.41 0.06
CA SER A 76 1.61 -13.09 -1.37
C SER A 76 0.47 -12.16 -1.78
N LEU A 77 -0.74 -12.32 -1.22
CA LEU A 77 -1.85 -11.40 -1.45
C LEU A 77 -1.55 -9.99 -0.92
N ILE A 78 -0.93 -9.86 0.26
CA ILE A 78 -0.54 -8.56 0.82
C ILE A 78 0.52 -7.89 -0.07
N ILE A 79 1.50 -8.64 -0.55
CA ILE A 79 2.56 -8.14 -1.43
C ILE A 79 1.95 -7.66 -2.76
N ILE A 80 1.12 -8.48 -3.41
CA ILE A 80 0.47 -8.13 -4.67
C ILE A 80 -0.46 -6.95 -4.49
N TRP A 81 -1.26 -6.91 -3.42
CA TRP A 81 -2.10 -5.75 -3.12
C TRP A 81 -1.26 -4.49 -2.93
N SER A 82 -0.16 -4.57 -2.16
CA SER A 82 0.72 -3.42 -1.92
C SER A 82 1.32 -2.91 -3.24
N LEU A 83 1.79 -3.82 -4.10
CA LEU A 83 2.35 -3.48 -5.41
C LEU A 83 1.32 -2.78 -6.30
N VAL A 84 0.16 -3.41 -6.48
CA VAL A 84 -0.90 -2.91 -7.37
C VAL A 84 -1.47 -1.59 -6.86
N HIS A 85 -1.78 -1.51 -5.55
CA HIS A 85 -2.29 -0.29 -4.94
C HIS A 85 -1.27 0.86 -5.04
N HIS A 86 0.00 0.60 -4.70
CA HIS A 86 1.05 1.60 -4.77
C HIS A 86 1.25 2.10 -6.21
N PHE A 87 1.27 1.20 -7.19
CA PHE A 87 1.45 1.53 -8.60
C PHE A 87 0.28 2.34 -9.18
N LEU A 88 -0.97 1.88 -9.00
CA LEU A 88 -2.15 2.60 -9.48
C LEU A 88 -2.31 3.96 -8.81
N ALA A 89 -2.07 4.04 -7.50
CA ALA A 89 -2.05 5.32 -6.79
C ALA A 89 -0.91 6.22 -7.27
N GLY A 90 0.26 5.66 -7.57
CA GLY A 90 1.41 6.37 -8.14
C GLY A 90 1.09 6.99 -9.50
N ILE A 91 0.44 6.24 -10.41
CA ILE A 91 -0.06 6.78 -11.67
C ILE A 91 -1.03 7.93 -11.42
N ARG A 92 -1.98 7.77 -10.50
CA ARG A 92 -2.91 8.85 -10.16
C ARG A 92 -2.17 10.08 -9.62
N TYR A 93 -1.17 9.92 -8.77
CA TYR A 93 -0.39 11.05 -8.26
C TYR A 93 0.39 11.73 -9.38
N PHE A 94 1.04 10.97 -10.26
CA PHE A 94 1.70 11.51 -11.44
C PHE A 94 0.74 12.32 -12.33
N LEU A 95 -0.50 11.84 -12.54
CA LEU A 95 -1.52 12.59 -13.27
C LEU A 95 -1.92 13.89 -12.56
N LEU A 96 -2.08 13.86 -11.23
CA LEU A 96 -2.38 15.06 -10.46
C LEU A 96 -1.23 16.07 -10.50
N ASP A 97 0.02 15.62 -10.54
CA ASP A 97 1.21 16.47 -10.60
C ASP A 97 1.31 17.24 -11.94
N ILE A 98 0.64 16.76 -12.99
CA ILE A 98 0.49 17.45 -14.29
C ILE A 98 -0.90 18.08 -14.45
N ASP A 99 -1.57 18.41 -13.35
CA ASP A 99 -2.88 19.05 -13.27
C ASP A 99 -4.06 18.24 -13.86
N VAL A 100 -3.88 16.95 -14.13
CA VAL A 100 -4.95 16.06 -14.61
C VAL A 100 -5.74 15.50 -13.44
N GLY A 101 -7.02 15.88 -13.33
CA GLY A 101 -7.95 15.30 -12.36
C GLY A 101 -7.97 15.98 -10.97
N ILE A 102 -7.46 17.21 -10.88
CA ILE A 102 -7.32 17.99 -9.63
C ILE A 102 -8.65 18.48 -9.04
N GLU A 103 -9.72 18.55 -9.84
CA GLU A 103 -11.03 18.97 -9.34
C GLU A 103 -11.54 18.04 -8.23
N LYS A 104 -12.05 18.63 -7.13
CA LYS A 104 -12.42 17.91 -5.91
C LYS A 104 -13.25 16.65 -6.16
N HIS A 105 -14.29 16.75 -6.98
CA HIS A 105 -15.18 15.62 -7.27
C HIS A 105 -14.47 14.53 -8.07
N LEU A 106 -13.68 14.90 -9.08
CA LEU A 106 -12.90 13.96 -9.89
C LEU A 106 -11.76 13.32 -9.07
N ALA A 107 -11.10 14.09 -8.21
CA ALA A 107 -10.07 13.62 -7.30
C ALA A 107 -10.60 12.59 -6.28
N GLN A 108 -11.87 12.71 -5.84
CA GLN A 108 -12.53 11.67 -5.03
C GLN A 108 -12.85 10.43 -5.85
N LYS A 109 -13.44 10.59 -7.04
CA LYS A 109 -13.81 9.46 -7.90
C LYS A 109 -12.60 8.63 -8.30
N THR A 110 -11.53 9.27 -8.76
CA THR A 110 -10.28 8.60 -9.13
C THR A 110 -9.66 7.85 -7.95
N ALA A 111 -9.75 8.37 -6.72
CA ALA A 111 -9.29 7.66 -5.54
C ALA A 111 -10.10 6.38 -5.27
N VAL A 112 -11.42 6.44 -5.45
CA VAL A 112 -12.29 5.24 -5.35
C VAL A 112 -11.97 4.23 -6.45
N PHE A 113 -11.75 4.68 -7.70
CA PHE A 113 -11.36 3.81 -8.80
C PHE A 113 -10.04 3.09 -8.55
N VAL A 114 -9.03 3.79 -8.01
CA VAL A 114 -7.75 3.17 -7.63
C VAL A 114 -7.97 2.07 -6.58
N MET A 115 -8.70 2.37 -5.50
CA MET A 115 -8.99 1.41 -4.44
C MET A 115 -9.78 0.19 -4.95
N ALA A 116 -10.85 0.42 -5.70
CA ALA A 116 -11.68 -0.65 -6.25
C ALA A 116 -10.91 -1.49 -7.28
N GLY A 117 -10.16 -0.83 -8.16
CA GLY A 117 -9.32 -1.49 -9.16
C GLY A 117 -8.22 -2.34 -8.52
N SER A 118 -7.56 -1.85 -7.45
CA SER A 118 -6.54 -2.64 -6.76
C SER A 118 -7.13 -3.89 -6.10
N PHE A 119 -8.28 -3.78 -5.44
CA PHE A 119 -8.94 -4.95 -4.85
C PHE A 119 -9.43 -5.92 -5.92
N MET A 120 -10.00 -5.42 -7.02
CA MET A 120 -10.46 -6.26 -8.13
C MET A 120 -9.31 -7.09 -8.71
N ILE A 121 -8.15 -6.47 -8.97
CA ILE A 121 -6.95 -7.18 -9.47
C ILE A 121 -6.48 -8.23 -8.47
N VAL A 122 -6.44 -7.91 -7.18
CA VAL A 122 -6.01 -8.86 -6.13
C VAL A 122 -6.98 -10.04 -6.01
N ILE A 123 -8.28 -9.80 -6.14
CA ILE A 123 -9.29 -10.88 -6.13
C ILE A 123 -9.08 -11.79 -7.34
N LEU A 124 -8.90 -11.23 -8.53
CA LEU A 124 -8.63 -12.03 -9.74
C LEU A 124 -7.34 -12.86 -9.60
N PHE A 125 -6.28 -12.25 -9.04
CA PHE A 125 -5.04 -12.95 -8.73
C PHE A 125 -5.27 -14.08 -7.71
N ALA A 126 -6.02 -13.82 -6.64
CA ALA A 126 -6.34 -14.83 -5.63
C ALA A 126 -7.13 -16.01 -6.22
N LEU A 127 -8.11 -15.74 -7.07
CA LEU A 127 -8.90 -16.79 -7.74
C LEU A 127 -8.03 -17.73 -8.59
N PHE A 128 -6.98 -17.20 -9.23
CA PHE A 128 -6.02 -18.00 -9.98
C PHE A 128 -5.01 -18.72 -9.07
N PHE A 129 -4.50 -18.03 -8.05
CA PHE A 129 -3.38 -18.48 -7.24
C PHE A 129 -3.74 -19.53 -6.15
N PHE A 130 -5.03 -19.60 -5.79
CA PHE A 130 -5.54 -20.56 -4.80
C PHE A 130 -6.12 -21.85 -5.42
N GLN A 131 -6.10 -21.98 -6.75
CA GLN A 131 -6.33 -23.25 -7.44
C GLN A 131 -5.13 -24.19 -7.25
#